data_AF-A0A4R0ICR4-F1
#
_entry.id   AF-A0A4R0ICR4-F1
#
_cell.length_a   1.000
_cell.length_b   1.000
_cell.length_c   1.000
_cell.angle_alpha   90.00
_cell.angle_beta   90.00
_cell.angle_gamma   90.00
#
_symmetry.space_group_name_H-M   'P 1'
#
loop_
_entity.id
_entity.type
_entity.pdbx_description
1 polymer ?
#
loop_
_entity_poly.entity_id
_entity_poly.type
_entity_poly.pdbx_seq_one_letter_code
_entity_poly.pdbx_strand_id
1 'polypeptide(L)'
;MVSGWVLRGVASAHLVAIVGQPVFAGVYLSGDFDGLRMHVVGADIVTSLGYLQVIAAVVVWVRLRQVWPFVASLGVVVAETVQYFAGQDGALWLHLPLGVMTVAAVVLLFIGVWRRPVVRREVAHA
;
A
#
# COMPACT_ATOMS: atom_id res chain seq x y z
N MET A 1 -2.46 20.25 -7.91
CA MET A 1 -3.69 19.96 -7.12
C MET A 1 -4.26 18.59 -7.44
N VAL A 2 -4.72 18.33 -8.68
CA VAL A 2 -5.31 17.02 -9.07
C VAL A 2 -4.40 15.82 -8.75
N SER A 3 -3.11 15.87 -9.12
CA SER A 3 -2.18 14.75 -8.87
C SER A 3 -2.02 14.39 -7.39
N GLY A 4 -2.09 15.38 -6.49
CA GLY A 4 -2.05 15.13 -5.04
C GLY A 4 -3.34 14.50 -4.53
N TRP A 5 -4.49 14.90 -5.07
CA TRP A 5 -5.79 14.29 -4.74
C TRP A 5 -5.91 12.85 -5.24
N VAL A 6 -5.40 12.56 -6.45
CA VAL A 6 -5.34 11.18 -6.97
C VAL A 6 -4.49 10.30 -6.05
N LEU A 7 -3.29 10.74 -5.68
CA LEU A 7 -2.43 9.98 -4.75
C LEU A 7 -3.13 9.74 -3.40
N ARG A 8 -3.82 10.76 -2.86
CA ARG A 8 -4.61 10.63 -1.62
C ARG A 8 -5.74 9.63 -1.75
N GLY A 9 -6.51 9.69 -2.83
CA GLY A 9 -7.61 8.77 -3.09
C GLY A 9 -7.13 7.32 -3.17
N VAL A 10 -6.06 7.08 -3.94
CA VAL A 10 -5.46 5.75 -4.07
C VAL A 10 -4.90 5.26 -2.74
N ALA A 11 -4.17 6.09 -1.98
CA ALA A 11 -3.63 5.70 -0.68
C ALA A 11 -4.72 5.40 0.36
N SER A 12 -5.86 6.12 0.33
CA SER A 12 -7.01 5.82 1.17
C SER A 12 -7.66 4.49 0.80
N ALA A 13 -7.86 4.22 -0.49
CA ALA A 13 -8.40 2.94 -0.96
C ALA A 13 -7.46 1.78 -0.59
N HIS A 14 -6.14 2.00 -0.74
CA HIS A 14 -5.13 1.03 -0.39
C HIS A 14 -5.15 0.70 1.11
N LEU A 15 -5.24 1.73 1.96
CA LEU A 15 -5.38 1.57 3.41
C LEU A 15 -6.60 0.71 3.79
N VAL A 16 -7.76 0.98 3.19
CA VAL A 16 -8.98 0.21 3.48
C VAL A 16 -8.81 -1.25 3.09
N ALA A 17 -8.28 -1.51 1.88
CA ALA A 17 -8.08 -2.86 1.38
C ALA A 17 -7.08 -3.65 2.24
N ILE A 18 -5.93 -3.06 2.59
CA ILE A 18 -4.88 -3.75 3.33
C ILE A 18 -5.27 -4.00 4.80
N VAL A 19 -6.01 -3.09 5.44
CA VAL A 19 -6.54 -3.30 6.79
C VAL A 19 -7.62 -4.38 6.82
N GLY A 20 -8.33 -4.60 5.71
CA GLY A 20 -9.29 -5.70 5.58
C GLY A 20 -8.64 -7.09 5.43
N GLN A 21 -7.41 -7.18 4.92
CA GLN A 21 -6.73 -8.46 4.65
C GLN A 21 -6.65 -9.40 5.87
N PRO A 22 -6.26 -8.93 7.07
CA PRO A 22 -6.25 -9.77 8.27
C PRO A 22 -7.62 -10.33 8.66
N VAL A 23 -8.72 -9.66 8.29
CA VAL A 23 -10.08 -10.17 8.56
C VAL A 23 -10.35 -11.42 7.73
N PHE A 24 -10.05 -11.39 6.42
CA PHE A 24 -10.23 -12.55 5.55
C PHE A 24 -9.31 -13.72 5.93
N ALA A 25 -8.06 -13.41 6.31
CA ALA A 25 -7.14 -14.41 6.86
C ALA A 25 -7.67 -15.01 8.18
N GLY A 26 -8.24 -14.18 9.06
CA GLY A 26 -8.85 -14.63 10.31
C GLY A 26 -10.05 -15.56 10.10
N VAL A 27 -10.94 -15.24 9.14
CA VAL A 27 -12.06 -16.10 8.73
C VAL A 27 -11.54 -17.46 8.27
N TYR A 28 -10.52 -17.49 7.41
CA TYR A 28 -9.87 -18.74 6.99
C TYR A 28 -9.30 -19.54 8.17
N LEU A 29 -8.55 -18.88 9.06
CA LEU A 29 -7.95 -19.52 10.23
C LEU A 29 -8.98 -19.98 11.27
N SER A 30 -10.20 -19.45 11.24
CA SER A 30 -11.32 -19.93 12.06
C SER A 30 -12.01 -21.18 11.49
N GLY A 31 -11.57 -21.68 10.33
CA GLY A 31 -12.08 -22.89 9.69
C GLY A 31 -13.08 -22.65 8.56
N ASP A 32 -13.41 -21.38 8.25
CA ASP A 32 -14.22 -21.04 7.09
C ASP A 32 -13.32 -20.83 5.87
N PHE A 33 -13.23 -21.88 5.05
CA PHE A 33 -12.36 -21.93 3.88
C PHE A 33 -12.71 -20.91 2.79
N ASP A 34 -13.92 -20.33 2.78
CA ASP A 34 -14.24 -19.23 1.86
C ASP A 34 -13.40 -17.97 2.16
N GLY A 35 -12.94 -17.82 3.40
CA GLY A 35 -12.01 -16.78 3.81
C GLY A 35 -10.71 -16.79 3.01
N LEU A 36 -10.24 -17.96 2.55
CA LEU A 36 -9.04 -18.06 1.71
C LEU A 36 -9.25 -17.41 0.35
N ARG A 37 -10.40 -17.67 -0.29
CA ARG A 37 -10.74 -17.06 -1.58
C ARG A 37 -10.88 -15.55 -1.43
N MET A 38 -11.53 -15.08 -0.36
CA MET A 38 -11.64 -13.64 -0.08
C MET A 38 -10.28 -13.01 0.17
N HIS A 39 -9.40 -13.70 0.88
CA HIS A 39 -8.04 -13.25 1.16
C HIS A 39 -7.24 -13.11 -0.13
N VAL A 40 -7.25 -14.12 -1.02
CA VAL A 40 -6.58 -14.08 -2.33
C VAL A 40 -7.11 -12.92 -3.20
N VAL A 41 -8.43 -12.80 -3.37
CA VAL A 41 -9.02 -11.70 -4.15
C VAL A 41 -8.63 -10.34 -3.55
N GLY A 42 -8.65 -10.22 -2.23
CA GLY A 42 -8.24 -8.99 -1.58
C GLY A 42 -6.73 -8.73 -1.72
N ALA A 43 -5.88 -9.76 -1.77
CA ALA A 43 -4.45 -9.61 -2.01
C ALA A 43 -4.18 -9.08 -3.44
N ASP A 44 -4.94 -9.54 -4.44
CA ASP A 44 -4.89 -9.00 -5.80
C ASP A 44 -5.31 -7.52 -5.84
N ILE A 45 -6.36 -7.15 -5.09
CA ILE A 45 -6.83 -5.76 -4.98
C ILE A 45 -5.78 -4.88 -4.29
N VAL A 46 -5.24 -5.30 -3.15
CA VAL A 46 -4.18 -4.58 -2.41
C VAL A 46 -2.98 -4.35 -3.32
N THR A 47 -2.47 -5.42 -3.94
CA THR A 47 -1.31 -5.35 -4.83
C THR A 47 -1.56 -4.41 -6.02
N SER A 48 -2.75 -4.49 -6.63
CA SER A 48 -3.15 -3.59 -7.72
C SER A 48 -3.20 -2.12 -7.29
N LEU A 49 -3.74 -1.85 -6.10
CA LEU A 49 -3.76 -0.51 -5.50
C LEU A 49 -2.34 -0.01 -5.19
N GLY A 50 -1.45 -0.89 -4.71
CA GLY A 50 -0.03 -0.59 -4.52
C GLY A 50 0.64 -0.11 -5.81
N TYR A 51 0.46 -0.84 -6.93
CA TYR A 51 0.99 -0.42 -8.23
C TYR A 51 0.39 0.92 -8.71
N LEU A 52 -0.92 1.10 -8.59
CA LEU A 52 -1.57 2.37 -8.92
C LEU A 52 -1.03 3.53 -8.06
N GLN A 53 -0.72 3.26 -6.80
CA GLN A 53 -0.16 4.25 -5.88
C GLN A 53 1.26 4.64 -6.31
N VAL A 54 2.09 3.68 -6.74
CA VAL A 54 3.42 3.96 -7.30
C VAL A 54 3.29 4.82 -8.56
N ILE A 55 2.38 4.50 -9.47
CA ILE A 55 2.14 5.30 -10.69
C ILE A 55 1.73 6.74 -10.32
N ALA A 56 0.76 6.91 -9.41
CA ALA A 56 0.35 8.23 -8.93
C ALA A 56 1.50 8.99 -8.26
N ALA A 57 2.35 8.29 -7.51
CA ALA A 57 3.50 8.86 -6.83
C ALA A 57 4.61 9.28 -7.82
N VAL A 58 4.82 8.55 -8.92
CA VAL A 58 5.70 8.97 -10.03
C VAL A 58 5.19 10.27 -10.65
N VAL A 59 3.88 10.39 -10.90
CA VAL A 59 3.29 11.64 -11.42
C VAL A 59 3.51 12.81 -10.46
N VAL A 60 3.36 12.58 -9.14
CA VAL A 60 3.67 13.59 -8.11
C VAL A 60 5.16 13.95 -8.11
N TRP A 61 6.05 12.97 -8.22
CA TRP A 61 7.49 13.21 -8.29
C TRP A 61 7.84 14.08 -9.50
N VAL A 62 7.39 13.70 -10.70
CA VAL A 62 7.70 14.44 -11.93
C VAL A 62 7.13 15.86 -11.90
N ARG A 63 5.86 16.03 -11.49
CA ARG A 63 5.20 17.35 -11.55
C ARG A 63 5.52 18.28 -10.39
N LEU A 64 5.74 17.74 -9.19
CA LEU A 64 5.89 18.52 -7.96
C LEU A 64 7.30 18.44 -7.35
N ARG A 65 8.19 17.62 -7.93
CA ARG A 65 9.56 17.36 -7.47
C ARG A 65 9.62 16.79 -6.05
N GLN A 66 8.58 16.09 -5.64
CA GLN A 66 8.49 15.42 -4.34
C GLN A 66 8.70 13.91 -4.52
N VAL A 67 9.91 13.41 -4.26
CA VAL A 67 10.30 12.00 -4.48
C VAL A 67 9.84 11.05 -3.37
N TRP A 68 9.61 11.57 -2.16
CA TRP A 68 9.32 10.73 -0.99
C TRP A 68 8.08 9.82 -1.12
N PRO A 69 6.94 10.23 -1.74
CA PRO A 69 5.80 9.34 -1.87
C PRO A 69 6.10 8.17 -2.80
N PHE A 70 6.96 8.39 -3.81
CA PHE A 70 7.38 7.35 -4.74
C PHE A 70 8.25 6.32 -4.03
N VAL A 71 9.29 6.74 -3.32
CA VAL A 71 10.19 5.82 -2.59
C VAL A 71 9.42 5.01 -1.55
N ALA A 72 8.53 5.66 -0.80
CA ALA A 72 7.73 4.97 0.22
C ALA A 72 6.72 3.99 -0.41
N SER A 73 6.03 4.37 -1.49
CA SER A 73 5.10 3.47 -2.20
C SER A 73 5.83 2.29 -2.85
N LEU A 74 7.02 2.52 -3.41
CA LEU A 74 7.82 1.46 -4.00
C LEU A 74 8.26 0.45 -2.94
N GLY A 75 8.70 0.92 -1.77
CA GLY A 75 9.03 0.03 -0.64
C GLY A 75 7.85 -0.81 -0.18
N VAL A 76 6.65 -0.23 -0.12
CA VAL A 76 5.40 -0.95 0.19
C VAL A 76 5.12 -2.03 -0.86
N VAL A 77 5.16 -1.71 -2.15
CA VAL A 77 4.89 -2.69 -3.23
C VAL A 77 5.90 -3.83 -3.24
N VAL A 78 7.18 -3.55 -2.99
CA VAL A 78 8.20 -4.61 -2.85
C VAL A 78 7.85 -5.53 -1.69
N ALA A 79 7.50 -4.98 -0.53
CA ALA A 79 7.11 -5.76 0.63
C ALA A 79 5.81 -6.57 0.39
N GLU A 80 4.81 -5.99 -0.27
CA GLU A 80 3.57 -6.67 -0.68
C GLU A 80 3.83 -7.80 -1.69
N THR A 81 4.77 -7.61 -2.61
CA THR A 81 5.15 -8.65 -3.57
C THR A 81 5.77 -9.84 -2.87
N VAL A 82 6.73 -9.60 -1.96
CA VAL A 82 7.33 -10.66 -1.13
C VAL A 82 6.25 -11.34 -0.28
N GLN A 83 5.34 -10.55 0.28
CA GLN A 83 4.22 -11.03 1.08
C GLN A 83 3.25 -11.92 0.30
N TYR A 84 2.95 -11.57 -0.94
CA TYR A 84 2.08 -12.33 -1.83
C TYR A 84 2.67 -13.72 -2.09
N PHE A 85 3.95 -13.78 -2.46
CA PHE A 85 4.63 -15.06 -2.68
C PHE A 85 4.76 -15.88 -1.40
N ALA A 86 5.08 -15.26 -0.26
CA ALA A 86 5.09 -15.96 1.03
C ALA A 86 3.71 -16.56 1.38
N GLY A 87 2.62 -15.89 0.99
CA GLY A 87 1.26 -16.41 1.14
C GLY A 87 0.96 -17.60 0.23
N GLN A 88 1.35 -17.53 -1.05
CA GLN A 88 1.21 -18.64 -2.01
C GLN A 88 2.00 -19.88 -1.58
N ASP A 89 3.20 -19.68 -1.02
CA ASP A 89 4.06 -20.76 -0.53
C ASP A 89 3.63 -21.31 0.85
N GLY A 90 2.62 -20.70 1.50
CA GLY A 90 2.18 -21.08 2.85
C GLY A 90 3.21 -20.78 3.94
N ALA A 91 4.17 -19.89 3.69
CA ALA A 91 5.25 -19.53 4.61
C ALA A 91 4.76 -18.57 5.71
N LEU A 92 3.88 -19.05 6.60
CA LEU A 92 3.18 -18.24 7.62
C LEU A 92 4.12 -17.46 8.55
N TRP A 93 5.31 -18.01 8.85
CA TRP A 93 6.31 -17.35 9.70
C TRP A 93 6.85 -16.05 9.10
N LEU A 94 6.86 -15.94 7.77
CA LEU A 94 7.24 -14.72 7.05
C LEU A 94 6.00 -13.90 6.71
N HIS A 95 4.95 -14.58 6.24
CA HIS A 95 3.74 -13.93 5.77
C HIS A 95 3.06 -13.14 6.90
N LEU A 96 2.84 -13.71 8.08
CA LEU A 96 2.11 -13.00 9.14
C LEU A 96 2.86 -11.74 9.64
N PRO A 97 4.15 -11.80 10.02
CA PRO A 97 4.86 -10.60 10.48
C PRO A 97 5.00 -9.54 9.38
N LEU A 98 5.30 -9.95 8.15
CA LEU A 98 5.45 -9.03 7.03
C LEU A 98 4.12 -8.34 6.70
N GLY A 99 3.00 -9.05 6.81
CA GLY A 99 1.64 -8.49 6.66
C GLY A 99 1.31 -7.41 7.68
N VAL A 100 1.69 -7.61 8.94
CA VAL A 100 1.52 -6.58 9.98
C VAL A 100 2.38 -5.35 9.67
N MET A 101 3.62 -5.56 9.24
CA MET A 101 4.53 -4.47 8.87
C MET A 101 4.04 -3.70 7.65
N THR A 102 3.49 -4.36 6.62
CA THR A 102 2.94 -3.68 5.44
C THR A 102 1.70 -2.87 5.79
N VAL A 103 0.78 -3.41 6.61
CA VAL A 103 -0.36 -2.63 7.14
C VAL A 103 0.11 -1.37 7.84
N ALA A 104 1.07 -1.49 8.76
CA ALA A 104 1.64 -0.34 9.47
C ALA A 104 2.30 0.67 8.50
N ALA A 105 3.05 0.19 7.50
CA ALA A 105 3.68 1.04 6.50
C ALA A 105 2.66 1.82 5.66
N VAL A 106 1.57 1.18 5.23
CA VAL A 106 0.49 1.85 4.49
C VAL A 106 -0.24 2.87 5.36
N VAL A 107 -0.48 2.58 6.64
CA VAL A 107 -1.02 3.56 7.61
C VAL A 107 -0.12 4.79 7.72
N LEU A 108 1.19 4.59 7.89
CA LEU A 108 2.15 5.70 7.99
C LEU A 108 2.24 6.49 6.68
N LEU A 109 2.21 5.82 5.54
CA LEU A 109 2.17 6.46 4.23
C LEU A 109 0.90 7.31 4.06
N PHE A 110 -0.26 6.75 4.37
CA PHE A 110 -1.55 7.46 4.35
C PHE A 110 -1.47 8.74 5.20
N ILE A 111 -1.02 8.62 6.46
CA ILE A 111 -0.83 9.77 7.35
C ILE A 111 0.13 10.78 6.71
N GLY A 112 1.24 10.33 6.14
CA GLY A 112 2.23 11.18 5.48
C GLY A 112 1.65 11.98 4.31
N VAL A 113 0.88 11.33 3.43
CA VAL A 113 0.31 11.95 2.22
C VAL A 113 -0.81 12.95 2.57
N TRP A 114 -1.54 12.70 3.67
CA TRP A 114 -2.59 13.60 4.14
C TRP A 114 -2.06 14.76 4.98
N ARG A 115 -1.01 14.55 5.80
CA ARG A 115 -0.45 15.61 6.65
C ARG A 115 0.54 16.53 5.93
N ARG A 116 1.24 16.06 4.90
CA ARG A 116 2.24 16.89 4.19
C ARG A 116 1.60 17.64 3.01
N PRO A 117 2.00 18.90 2.76
CA PRO A 117 1.54 19.62 1.58
C PRO A 117 2.15 19.00 0.31
N VAL A 118 1.29 18.40 -0.52
CA VAL A 118 1.65 17.86 -1.85
C VAL A 118 1.53 18.97 -2.88
N VAL A 119 2.43 19.95 -2.78
CA VAL A 119 2.54 21.13 -3.64
C VAL A 119 3.96 21.21 -4.23
N ARG A 120 4.11 21.95 -5.33
CA ARG A 120 5.40 22.09 -6.00
C ARG A 120 6.42 22.67 -5.02
N ARG A 121 7.56 21.99 -4.83
CA ARG A 121 8.68 22.59 -4.10
C ARG A 121 9.35 23.61 -5.01
N GLU A 122 9.31 24.88 -4.61
CA GLU A 122 10.19 25.89 -5.21
C GLU A 122 11.60 25.63 -4.73
N VAL A 123 12.55 25.58 -5.67
CA VAL A 123 13.96 25.59 -5.31
C VAL A 123 14.24 27.00 -4.83
N ALA A 124 14.41 27.19 -3.52
CA ALA A 124 14.98 28.43 -3.02
C ALA A 124 16.39 28.52 -3.61
N HIS A 125 16.58 29.41 -4.59
CA HIS A 125 17.90 29.77 -5.06
C HIS A 125 18.61 30.48 -3.91
N ALA A 126 19.61 29.80 -3.34
CA ALA A 126 20.61 30.38 -2.44
C ALA A 126 21.89 30.62 -3.25
#